data_AF-T1D889-F1
#
_entry.id   AF-T1D889-F1
#
_cell.length_a   1.000
_cell.length_b   1.000
_cell.length_c   1.000
_cell.angle_alpha   90.00
_cell.angle_beta   90.00
_cell.angle_gamma   90.00
#
_symmetry.space_group_name_H-M   'P 1'
#
loop_
_entity.id
_entity.type
_entity.pdbx_description
1 polymer ?
#
loop_
_entity_poly.entity_id
_entity_poly.type
_entity_poly.pdbx_seq_one_letter_code
_entity_poly.pdbx_strand_id
1 'polypeptide(L)'
;WRCKGAEGLASIGLSAEQIEKIAATIERAYSWEKQPFPAWQVSNLTANIRRLEQRIPELEAKAAKAETEDETLMFCGVAIIRAHADNRLRLRFAGKPSASTIADLKRNGFRWSPTAGAWQRQISNAAEYAARS
;
A
#
# COMPACT_ATOMS: atom_id res chain seq x y z
N TRP A 1 3.17 -34.40 20.95
CA TRP A 1 3.36 -34.58 19.49
C TRP A 1 2.73 -35.85 18.91
N ARG A 2 2.35 -36.82 19.74
CA ARG A 2 1.57 -38.02 19.41
C ARG A 2 0.45 -37.75 18.37
N CYS A 3 0.52 -38.45 17.23
CA CYS A 3 -0.41 -38.65 16.11
C CYS A 3 -1.15 -37.43 15.53
N LYS A 4 -1.91 -36.66 16.33
CA LYS A 4 -2.77 -35.56 15.84
C LYS A 4 -1.99 -34.40 15.21
N GLY A 5 -0.75 -34.14 15.67
CA GLY A 5 0.10 -33.09 15.09
C GLY A 5 0.67 -33.45 13.72
N ALA A 6 1.02 -34.72 13.53
CA ALA A 6 1.54 -35.23 12.26
C ALA A 6 0.42 -35.32 11.20
N GLU A 7 -0.77 -35.80 11.59
CA GLU A 7 -1.95 -35.86 10.71
C GLU A 7 -2.36 -34.46 10.20
N GLY A 8 -2.34 -33.45 11.08
CA GLY A 8 -2.65 -32.07 10.70
C GLY A 8 -1.60 -31.42 9.79
N LEU A 9 -0.33 -31.84 9.86
CA LEU A 9 0.72 -31.36 8.97
C LEU A 9 0.66 -32.05 7.60
N ALA A 10 0.30 -33.33 7.56
CA ALA A 10 0.09 -34.06 6.32
C ALA A 10 -1.10 -33.49 5.54
N SER A 11 -2.19 -33.10 6.22
CA SER A 11 -3.38 -32.54 5.56
C SER A 11 -3.13 -31.17 4.91
N ILE A 12 -2.18 -30.38 5.42
CA ILE A 12 -1.75 -29.11 4.81
C ILE A 12 -0.62 -29.30 3.77
N GLY A 13 -0.29 -30.55 3.42
CA GLY A 13 0.60 -30.89 2.32
C GLY A 13 2.09 -31.03 2.68
N LEU A 14 2.46 -31.14 3.96
CA LEU A 14 3.84 -31.49 4.29
C LEU A 14 4.11 -32.95 3.95
N SER A 15 5.28 -33.21 3.37
CA SER A 15 5.78 -34.56 3.13
C SER A 15 6.11 -35.27 4.45
N ALA A 16 6.07 -36.60 4.43
CA ALA A 16 6.44 -37.43 5.58
C ALA A 16 7.85 -37.10 6.12
N GLU A 17 8.80 -36.86 5.22
CA GLU A 17 10.18 -36.48 5.56
C GLU A 17 10.25 -35.14 6.32
N GLN A 18 9.46 -34.14 5.89
CA GLN A 18 9.39 -32.85 6.58
C GLN A 18 8.77 -32.98 7.97
N ILE A 19 7.71 -33.79 8.10
CA ILE A 19 7.04 -34.04 9.38
C ILE A 19 7.98 -34.75 10.36
N GLU A 20 8.74 -35.73 9.87
CA GLU A 20 9.75 -36.45 10.66
C GLU A 20 10.86 -35.52 11.14
N LYS A 21 11.36 -34.65 10.25
CA LYS A 21 12.37 -33.64 10.61
C LYS A 21 11.88 -32.69 11.70
N ILE A 22 10.62 -32.27 11.62
CA ILE A 22 10.00 -31.40 12.63
C ILE A 22 9.89 -32.14 13.97
N ALA A 23 9.43 -33.40 13.96
CA ALA A 23 9.34 -34.24 15.15
C ALA A 23 10.71 -34.45 15.81
N ALA A 24 11.74 -34.77 15.03
CA ALA A 24 13.11 -34.94 15.51
C ALA A 24 13.69 -33.65 16.10
N THR A 25 13.31 -32.48 15.57
CA THR A 25 13.73 -31.18 16.10
C THR A 25 13.17 -30.96 17.50
N ILE A 26 11.91 -31.32 17.74
CA ILE A 26 11.25 -31.17 19.05
C ILE A 26 11.81 -32.18 20.06
N GLU A 27 12.12 -33.40 19.62
CA GLU A 27 12.68 -34.44 20.49
C GLU A 27 14.08 -34.07 20.99
N ARG A 28 14.87 -33.38 20.15
CA ARG A 28 16.22 -32.88 20.51
C ARG A 28 16.19 -31.57 21.30
N ALA A 29 15.06 -30.89 21.34
CA ALA A 29 14.92 -29.61 22.05
C ALA A 29 14.89 -29.81 23.57
N TYR A 30 15.09 -28.71 24.31
CA TYR A 30 14.99 -28.74 25.77
C TYR A 30 13.57 -29.14 26.21
N SER A 31 13.45 -29.75 27.40
CA SER A 31 12.17 -30.31 27.89
C SER A 31 11.03 -29.28 28.03
N TRP A 32 11.35 -27.99 28.09
CA TRP A 32 10.40 -26.87 28.13
C TRP A 32 10.02 -26.33 26.74
N GLU A 33 10.78 -26.66 25.70
CA GLU A 33 10.51 -26.26 24.31
C GLU A 33 9.61 -27.31 23.64
N LYS A 34 8.30 -27.14 23.82
CA LYS A 34 7.29 -28.09 23.32
C LYS A 34 6.83 -27.83 21.88
N GLN A 35 7.38 -26.81 21.22
CA GLN A 35 7.00 -26.36 19.88
C GLN A 35 8.19 -26.46 18.92
N PRO A 36 7.94 -26.77 17.64
CA PRO A 36 9.01 -26.93 16.64
C PRO A 36 9.67 -25.62 16.22
N PHE A 37 9.01 -24.49 16.47
CA PHE A 37 9.50 -23.16 16.13
C PHE A 37 9.39 -22.23 17.34
N PRO A 38 10.31 -21.27 17.49
CA PRO A 38 10.19 -20.25 18.52
C PRO A 38 8.93 -19.39 18.36
N ALA A 39 8.29 -19.03 19.47
CA ALA A 39 7.04 -18.25 19.46
C ALA A 39 7.16 -16.89 18.75
N TRP A 40 8.31 -16.22 18.86
CA TRP A 40 8.55 -14.93 18.20
C TRP A 40 8.53 -15.04 16.68
N GLN A 41 8.99 -16.17 16.12
CA GLN A 41 9.02 -16.38 14.67
C GLN A 41 7.59 -16.51 14.13
N VAL A 42 6.75 -17.29 14.81
CA VAL A 42 5.33 -17.46 14.45
C VAL A 42 4.56 -16.15 14.60
N SER A 43 4.82 -15.38 15.67
CA SER A 43 4.22 -14.07 15.89
C SER A 43 4.56 -13.08 14.77
N ASN A 44 5.84 -12.99 14.40
CA ASN A 44 6.30 -12.12 13.31
C ASN A 44 5.68 -12.49 11.96
N LEU A 45 5.61 -13.79 11.65
CA LEU A 45 4.96 -14.28 10.44
C LEU A 45 3.48 -13.91 10.41
N THR A 46 2.78 -14.11 11.52
CA THR A 46 1.34 -13.78 11.64
C THR A 46 1.11 -12.27 11.48
N ALA A 47 1.96 -11.43 12.05
CA ALA A 47 1.89 -9.98 11.90
C ALA A 47 2.13 -9.55 10.44
N ASN A 48 3.07 -10.19 9.75
CA ASN A 48 3.33 -9.95 8.35
C ASN A 48 2.15 -10.38 7.46
N ILE A 49 1.56 -11.56 7.72
CA ILE A 49 0.37 -12.05 7.01
C ILE A 49 -0.77 -11.02 7.12
N ARG A 50 -1.11 -10.59 8.34
CA ARG A 50 -2.17 -9.60 8.55
C ARG A 50 -1.90 -8.28 7.83
N ARG A 51 -0.65 -7.82 7.81
CA ARG A 51 -0.27 -6.60 7.08
C ARG A 51 -0.48 -6.77 5.58
N LEU A 52 -0.09 -7.91 5.03
CA LEU A 52 -0.25 -8.21 3.60
C LEU A 52 -1.73 -8.37 3.22
N GLU A 53 -2.50 -9.09 4.04
CA GLU A 53 -3.96 -9.22 3.88
C GLU A 53 -4.66 -7.87 3.85
N GLN A 54 -4.23 -6.90 4.67
CA GLN A 54 -4.76 -5.52 4.62
C GLN A 54 -4.26 -4.74 3.41
N ARG A 55 -3.02 -5.00 2.98
CA ARG A 55 -2.39 -4.25 1.89
C ARG A 55 -2.89 -4.65 0.51
N ILE A 56 -3.24 -5.92 0.30
CA ILE A 56 -3.79 -6.42 -0.97
C ILE A 56 -5.03 -5.61 -1.41
N PRO A 57 -6.11 -5.52 -0.62
CA PRO A 57 -7.31 -4.79 -1.03
C PRO A 57 -7.06 -3.28 -1.18
N GLU A 58 -6.14 -2.71 -0.39
CA GLU A 58 -5.70 -1.32 -0.60
C GLU A 58 -5.06 -1.10 -1.97
N LEU A 59 -4.25 -2.04 -2.44
CA LEU A 59 -3.58 -1.97 -3.74
C LEU A 59 -4.57 -2.23 -4.87
N GLU A 60 -5.45 -3.21 -4.72
CA GLU A 60 -6.54 -3.49 -5.67
C GLU A 60 -7.45 -2.27 -5.84
N ALA A 61 -7.86 -1.63 -4.73
CA ALA A 61 -8.66 -0.42 -4.77
C ALA A 61 -7.93 0.76 -5.44
N LYS A 62 -6.60 0.84 -5.33
CA LYS A 62 -5.79 1.84 -6.05
C LYS A 62 -5.68 1.53 -7.53
N ALA A 63 -5.51 0.25 -7.89
CA ALA A 63 -5.47 -0.18 -9.28
C ALA A 63 -6.80 0.09 -9.99
N ALA A 64 -7.93 -0.29 -9.37
CA ALA A 64 -9.27 -0.01 -9.90
C ALA A 64 -9.52 1.50 -10.10
N LYS A 65 -9.03 2.35 -9.18
CA LYS A 65 -9.10 3.80 -9.33
C LYS A 65 -8.22 4.33 -10.46
N ALA A 66 -7.11 3.66 -10.78
CA ALA A 66 -6.21 4.09 -11.85
C ALA A 66 -6.79 3.81 -13.25
N GLU A 67 -7.74 2.89 -13.37
CA GLU A 67 -8.47 2.59 -14.62
C GLU A 67 -9.56 3.63 -14.94
N THR A 68 -9.89 4.50 -13.99
CA THR A 68 -10.87 5.58 -14.21
C THR A 68 -10.29 6.65 -15.14
N GLU A 69 -11.13 7.20 -16.02
CA GLU A 69 -10.75 8.31 -16.90
C GLU A 69 -10.42 9.58 -16.10
N ASP A 70 -9.56 10.43 -16.67
CA ASP A 70 -9.18 11.69 -16.06
C ASP A 70 -10.35 12.67 -16.00
N GLU A 71 -10.66 13.17 -14.81
CA GLU A 71 -11.72 14.18 -14.63
C GLU A 71 -11.14 15.58 -14.71
N THR A 72 -11.72 16.45 -15.53
CA THR A 72 -11.32 17.87 -15.62
C THR A 72 -12.46 18.79 -15.17
N LEU A 73 -12.16 19.69 -14.24
CA LEU A 73 -13.06 20.73 -13.74
C LEU A 73 -12.44 22.11 -13.95
N MET A 74 -13.22 23.06 -14.45
CA MET A 74 -12.81 24.45 -14.52
C MET A 74 -13.20 25.19 -13.24
N PHE A 75 -12.25 25.85 -12.59
CA PHE A 75 -12.49 26.66 -11.39
C PHE A 75 -11.68 27.97 -11.48
N CYS A 76 -12.36 29.12 -11.43
CA CYS A 76 -11.71 30.45 -11.49
C CYS A 76 -10.70 30.61 -12.65
N GLY A 77 -10.98 30.02 -13.82
CA GLY A 77 -10.09 30.06 -14.99
C GLY A 77 -8.89 29.11 -14.92
N VAL A 78 -8.83 28.22 -13.93
CA VAL A 78 -7.83 27.17 -13.77
C VAL A 78 -8.48 25.81 -14.08
N ALA A 79 -7.83 25.01 -14.91
CA ALA A 79 -8.26 23.63 -15.14
C ALA A 79 -7.67 22.72 -14.06
N ILE A 80 -8.53 22.13 -13.24
CA ILE A 80 -8.20 21.14 -12.23
C ILE A 80 -8.43 19.76 -12.85
N ILE A 81 -7.36 18.99 -13.02
CA ILE A 81 -7.39 17.66 -13.64
C ILE A 81 -7.05 16.63 -12.57
N ARG A 82 -7.96 15.68 -12.32
CA ARG A 82 -7.70 14.48 -11.53
C ARG A 82 -7.15 13.41 -12.46
N ALA A 83 -5.82 13.29 -12.49
CA ALA A 83 -5.14 12.24 -13.24
C ALA A 83 -5.14 10.95 -12.40
N HIS A 84 -6.12 10.09 -12.65
CA HIS A 84 -6.41 8.90 -11.87
C HIS A 84 -5.30 7.85 -12.00
N ALA A 85 -4.82 7.62 -13.23
CA ALA A 85 -3.74 6.70 -13.53
C ALA A 85 -2.43 7.01 -12.76
N ASP A 86 -2.09 8.30 -12.68
CA ASP A 86 -0.86 8.76 -12.01
C ASP A 86 -1.06 9.07 -10.51
N ASN A 87 -2.31 8.99 -10.02
CA ASN A 87 -2.72 9.49 -8.71
C ASN A 87 -2.24 10.94 -8.47
N ARG A 88 -2.44 11.82 -9.46
CA ARG A 88 -2.03 13.23 -9.42
C ARG A 88 -3.19 14.19 -9.60
N LEU A 89 -3.28 15.19 -8.75
CA LEU A 89 -4.11 16.37 -8.98
C LEU A 89 -3.26 17.43 -9.68
N ARG A 90 -3.65 17.82 -10.90
CA ARG A 90 -2.94 18.79 -11.74
C ARG A 90 -3.75 20.07 -11.88
N LEU A 91 -3.08 21.22 -11.81
CA LEU A 91 -3.65 22.55 -12.01
C LEU A 91 -2.98 23.18 -13.23
N ARG A 92 -3.76 23.41 -14.28
CA ARG A 92 -3.30 24.04 -15.51
C ARG A 92 -3.87 25.45 -15.61
N PHE A 93 -2.97 26.41 -15.70
CA PHE A 93 -3.27 27.83 -15.85
C PHE A 93 -3.15 28.22 -17.33
N ALA A 94 -3.98 29.14 -17.81
CA ALA A 94 -3.92 29.63 -19.19
C ALA A 94 -2.61 30.37 -19.52
N GLY A 95 -1.97 30.94 -18.49
CA GLY A 95 -0.68 31.62 -18.59
C GLY A 95 0.12 31.46 -17.30
N LYS A 96 1.25 32.17 -17.21
CA LYS A 96 2.08 32.14 -16.01
C LYS A 96 1.31 32.74 -14.82
N PRO A 97 1.05 31.97 -13.74
CA PRO A 97 0.41 32.52 -12.55
C PRO A 97 1.28 33.60 -11.89
N SER A 98 0.65 34.49 -11.13
CA SER A 98 1.36 35.56 -10.41
C SER A 98 2.32 34.98 -9.36
N ALA A 99 3.29 35.78 -8.92
CA ALA A 99 4.25 35.36 -7.91
C ALA A 99 3.58 34.95 -6.57
N SER A 100 2.48 35.63 -6.19
CA SER A 100 1.69 35.28 -5.00
C SER A 100 1.02 33.91 -5.17
N THR A 101 0.32 33.68 -6.28
CA THR A 101 -0.31 32.38 -6.57
C THR A 101 0.73 31.25 -6.60
N ILE A 102 1.92 31.49 -7.16
CA ILE A 102 3.02 30.51 -7.14
C ILE A 102 3.47 30.21 -5.70
N ALA A 103 3.56 31.22 -4.84
CA ALA A 103 3.93 31.03 -3.44
C ALA A 103 2.87 30.20 -2.70
N ASP A 104 1.59 30.49 -2.91
CA ASP A 104 0.47 29.75 -2.32
C ASP A 104 0.43 28.29 -2.80
N LEU A 105 0.62 28.06 -4.11
CA LEU A 105 0.73 26.71 -4.68
C LEU A 105 1.85 25.91 -3.99
N LYS A 106 3.04 26.51 -3.84
CA LYS A 106 4.17 25.87 -3.15
C LYS A 106 3.87 25.60 -1.67
N ARG A 107 3.21 26.53 -0.98
CA ARG A 107 2.78 26.37 0.43
C ARG A 107 1.78 25.23 0.58
N ASN A 108 0.88 25.07 -0.39
CA ASN A 108 -0.09 23.98 -0.47
C ASN A 108 0.49 22.68 -1.05
N GLY A 109 1.80 22.59 -1.24
CA GLY A 109 2.50 21.38 -1.65
C GLY A 109 2.42 21.04 -3.14
N PHE A 110 1.91 21.94 -3.98
CA PHE A 110 1.97 21.77 -5.43
C PHE A 110 3.39 22.04 -5.94
N ARG A 111 3.82 21.21 -6.89
CA ARG A 111 5.11 21.33 -7.57
C ARG A 111 4.89 21.42 -9.07
N TRP A 112 5.63 22.30 -9.74
CA TRP A 112 5.61 22.40 -11.19
C TRP A 112 6.17 21.11 -11.82
N SER A 113 5.43 20.55 -12.78
CA SER A 113 5.87 19.41 -13.59
C SER A 113 6.01 19.89 -15.04
N PRO A 114 7.23 19.97 -15.60
CA PRO A 114 7.42 20.40 -16.98
C PRO A 114 6.84 19.40 -17.99
N THR A 115 6.86 18.09 -17.67
CA THR A 115 6.30 17.04 -18.53
C THR A 115 4.79 17.11 -18.62
N ALA A 116 4.12 17.43 -17.52
CA ALA A 116 2.66 17.61 -17.49
C ALA A 116 2.23 19.03 -17.86
N GLY A 117 3.16 20.00 -17.94
CA GLY A 117 2.86 21.41 -18.14
C GLY A 117 1.92 22.00 -17.09
N ALA A 118 1.96 21.49 -15.86
CA ALA A 118 0.98 21.80 -14.81
C ALA A 118 1.62 21.77 -13.42
N TRP A 119 0.96 22.47 -12.48
CA TRP A 119 1.26 22.33 -11.05
C TRP A 119 0.58 21.09 -10.50
N GLN A 120 1.32 20.18 -9.87
CA GLN A 120 0.77 18.90 -9.45
C GLN A 120 1.18 18.48 -8.03
N ARG A 121 0.32 17.67 -7.40
CA ARG A 121 0.60 16.91 -6.17
C ARG A 121 -0.18 15.60 -6.18
N GLN A 122 0.05 14.72 -5.20
CA GLN A 122 -0.79 13.51 -5.06
C GLN A 122 -2.23 13.87 -4.74
N ILE A 123 -3.18 13.10 -5.29
CA ILE A 123 -4.61 13.26 -4.98
C ILE A 123 -4.81 12.92 -3.50
N SER A 124 -5.43 13.85 -2.79
CA SER A 124 -5.92 13.68 -1.42
C SER A 124 -6.98 14.74 -1.14
N ASN A 125 -7.81 14.54 -0.11
CA ASN A 125 -8.85 15.52 0.24
C ASN A 125 -8.27 16.93 0.47
N ALA A 126 -7.09 17.02 1.09
CA ALA A 126 -6.38 18.29 1.27
C ALA A 126 -5.87 18.89 -0.05
N ALA A 127 -5.57 18.06 -1.05
CA ALA A 127 -5.17 18.54 -2.38
C ALA A 127 -6.36 19.19 -3.08
N GLU A 128 -7.52 18.54 -3.04
CA GLU A 128 -8.73 19.03 -3.67
C GLU A 128 -9.24 20.31 -3.01
N TYR A 129 -9.19 20.37 -1.68
CA TYR A 129 -9.51 21.59 -0.95
C TYR A 129 -8.57 22.74 -1.34
N ALA A 130 -7.26 22.49 -1.34
CA ALA A 130 -6.27 23.51 -1.70
C ALA A 130 -6.33 23.95 -3.18
N ALA A 131 -6.89 23.13 -4.06
CA ALA A 131 -7.12 23.50 -5.46
C ALA A 131 -8.34 24.42 -5.65
N ARG A 132 -9.25 24.45 -4.67
CA ARG A 132 -10.51 25.21 -4.69
C ARG A 132 -10.52 26.40 -3.72
N SER A 133 -9.43 26.60 -2.98
CA SER A 133 -9.21 27.72 -2.05
C SER A 133 -8.45 28.85 -2.73
#